data_AF-A0A090PY03-F1
#
_entry.id   AF-A0A090PY03-F1
#
_cell.length_a   1.000
_cell.length_b   1.000
_cell.length_c   1.000
_cell.angle_alpha   90.00
_cell.angle_beta   90.00
_cell.angle_gamma   90.00
#
_symmetry.space_group_name_H-M   'P 1'
#
loop_
_entity.id
_entity.type
_entity.pdbx_description
1 polymer ?
#
loop_
_entity_poly.entity_id
_entity_poly.type
_entity_poly.pdbx_seq_one_letter_code
_entity_poly.pdbx_strand_id
1 'polypeptide(L)' 'MGCLPGNEVTVMQSAPFQDPIYLNINGTHLAIRRETAQKISVERYG' A
#
# COMPACT_ATOMS: atom_id res chain seq x y z
N MET A 1 9.14 -5.70 -3.92
CA MET A 1 7.84 -5.00 -4.06
C MET A 1 7.97 -3.47 -4.20
N GLY A 2 9.17 -2.89 -4.34
CA GLY A 2 9.32 -1.45 -4.61
C GLY A 2 8.93 -0.51 -3.46
N CYS A 3 8.38 -1.01 -2.35
CA CYS A 3 8.14 -0.26 -1.12
C CYS A 3 9.46 -0.02 -0.38
N LEU A 4 10.29 0.89 -0.90
CA LEU A 4 11.48 1.38 -0.21
C LEU A 4 11.07 2.49 0.78
N PRO A 5 11.76 2.61 1.92
CA PRO A 5 11.54 3.70 2.86
C PRO A 5 11.70 5.06 2.16
N GLY A 6 10.77 5.99 2.41
CA GLY A 6 10.73 7.30 1.76
C GLY A 6 9.82 7.39 0.53
N ASN A 7 9.23 6.28 0.08
CA ASN A 7 8.23 6.32 -0.98
C ASN A 7 6.86 6.74 -0.44
N GLU A 8 6.21 7.65 -1.16
CA GLU A 8 4.82 8.01 -0.90
C GLU A 8 3.89 6.89 -1.38
N VAL A 9 3.01 6.46 -0.48
CA VAL A 9 2.04 5.39 -0.73
C VAL A 9 0.64 5.98 -0.61
N THR A 10 -0.14 5.88 -1.69
CA THR A 10 -1.54 6.29 -1.70
C THR A 10 -2.43 5.05 -1.76
N VAL A 11 -3.32 4.91 -0.79
CA VAL A 11 -4.35 3.85 -0.83
C VAL A 11 -5.44 4.26 -1.81
N MET A 12 -5.66 3.45 -2.85
CA MET A 12 -6.66 3.73 -3.88
C MET A 12 -7.99 3.07 -3.55
N GLN A 13 -7.97 1.75 -3.35
CA GLN A 13 -9.19 0.99 -3.09
C GLN A 13 -8.87 -0.29 -2.32
N SER A 14 -9.75 -0.70 -1.42
CA SER A 14 -9.72 -2.03 -0.82
C SER A 14 -10.66 -2.96 -1.58
N ALA A 15 -10.23 -4.20 -1.85
CA ALA A 15 -11.14 -5.22 -2.37
C ALA A 15 -12.35 -5.44 -1.44
N PRO A 16 -13.47 -5.99 -1.94
CA PRO A 16 -14.71 -6.19 -1.15
C PRO A 16 -14.50 -6.98 0.15
N PHE A 17 -13.51 -7.87 0.19
CA PHE A 17 -13.16 -8.68 1.35
C PHE A 17 -11.98 -8.13 2.16
N GLN A 18 -11.63 -6.86 1.98
CA GLN A 18 -10.50 -6.18 2.66
C GLN A 18 -9.12 -6.79 2.33
N ASP A 19 -9.05 -7.68 1.33
CA ASP A 19 -7.83 -8.29 0.79
C ASP A 19 -8.04 -8.63 -0.70
N PRO A 20 -7.11 -8.27 -1.61
CA PRO A 20 -5.96 -7.39 -1.39
C PRO A 20 -6.34 -5.90 -1.35
N ILE A 21 -5.40 -5.07 -0.90
CA ILE A 21 -5.51 -3.60 -0.89
C ILE A 21 -4.76 -3.06 -2.11
N TYR A 22 -5.42 -2.23 -2.92
CA TYR A 22 -4.82 -1.54 -4.05
C TYR A 22 -4.19 -0.22 -3.61
N LEU A 23 -2.90 -0.10 -3.90
CA LEU A 23 -2.05 1.03 -3.57
C LEU A 23 -1.45 1.61 -4.84
N ASN A 24 -1.17 2.91 -4.83
CA ASN A 24 -0.31 3.57 -5.79
C ASN A 24 0.97 4.01 -5.08
N ILE A 25 2.13 3.62 -5.61
CA ILE A 25 3.45 3.96 -5.07
C ILE A 25 4.24 4.61 -6.20
N ASN A 26 4.56 5.90 -6.08
CA ASN A 26 5.29 6.66 -7.10
C ASN A 26 4.71 6.51 -8.54
N GLY A 27 3.38 6.43 -8.68
CA GLY A 27 2.71 6.26 -9.98
C GLY A 27 2.56 4.80 -10.45
N THR A 28 3.02 3.83 -9.67
CA THR A 28 2.84 2.40 -9.96
C THR A 28 1.70 1.80 -9.14
N HIS A 29 0.76 1.15 -9.83
CA HIS A 29 -0.37 0.45 -9.20
C HIS A 29 0.07 -0.94 -8.70
N LEU A 30 -0.10 -1.19 -7.41
CA LEU A 30 0.24 -2.45 -6.76
C LEU A 30 -0.93 -2.94 -5.90
N ALA A 31 -1.20 -4.24 -5.94
CA ALA A 31 -2.07 -4.89 -4.97
C ALA A 31 -1.21 -5.56 -3.89
N ILE A 32 -1.45 -5.24 -2.61
CA ILE A 32 -0.78 -5.87 -1.48
C ILE A 32 -1.78 -6.66 -0.64
N ARG A 33 -1.38 -7.84 -0.16
CA ARG A 33 -2.19 -8.60 0.78
C ARG A 33 -2.14 -7.96 2.17
N ARG A 34 -3.26 -8.02 2.91
CA ARG A 34 -3.40 -7.48 4.26
C ARG A 34 -2.33 -7.99 5.22
N GLU A 35 -2.01 -9.28 5.16
CA GLU A 35 -0.95 -9.91 5.96
C GLU A 35 0.44 -9.30 5.73
N THR A 36 0.69 -8.79 4.53
CA THR A 36 1.95 -8.14 4.18
C THR A 36 1.90 -6.66 4.51
N ALA A 37 0.77 -5.99 4.25
CA ALA A 37 0.55 -4.60 4.64
C ALA A 37 0.73 -4.39 6.16
N GLN A 38 0.30 -5.36 6.99
CA GLN A 38 0.51 -5.34 8.45
C GLN A 38 1.97 -5.32 8.88
N LYS A 39 2.90 -5.77 8.03
CA LYS A 39 4.34 -5.77 8.32
C LYS A 39 5.04 -4.48 7.87
N ILE A 40 4.33 -3.58 7.21
CA ILE A 40 4.88 -2.31 6.71
C ILE A 40 4.53 -1.22 7.71
N SER A 41 5.56 -0.55 8.24
CA SER A 41 5.39 0.67 9.01
C SER A 41 5.21 1.85 8.05
N VAL A 42 4.16 2.63 8.26
CA VAL A 42 3.84 3.82 7.47
C VAL A 42 3.62 5.00 8.42
N GLU A 43 3.99 6.19 7.97
CA GLU A 43 3.71 7.44 8.66
C GLU A 43 2.69 8.24 7.87
N ARG A 44 1.82 8.99 8.56
CA ARG A 44 0.88 9.87 7.88
C ARG A 44 1.66 11.07 7.34
N TYR A 45 1.70 11.19 6.02
CA TYR A 45 2.19 12.37 5.32
C TYR A 45 1.04 13.39 5.19
N GLY A 46 1.28 14.63 5.58
CA GLY A 46 0.29 15.72 5.62
C GLY A 46 0.93 17.07 5.38
#